data_AF-A0A9X6NFN7-F1
#
_entry.id   AF-A0A9X6NFN7-F1
#
_cell.length_a   1.000
_cell.length_b   1.000
_cell.length_c   1.000
_cell.angle_alpha   90.00
_cell.angle_beta   90.00
_cell.angle_gamma   90.00
#
_symmetry.space_group_name_H-M   'P 1'
#
loop_
_entity.id
_entity.type
_entity.pdbx_description
1 polymer ?
#
loop_
_entity_poly.entity_id
_entity_poly.type
_entity_poly.pdbx_seq_one_letter_code
_entity_poly.pdbx_strand_id
1 'polypeptide(L)'
;MAPKSPVKTLAKSPAKVPAQPPDTELIKLIQGALRASRDKRLIISGIVGNIVEKDKTRDKTGFDKTVDKTMRDNEGAYFRRPDGHPNMWEEQDIEGLRALSTQLLQENRRLNEDILTKQDIEGTRTDYTQLLQENQRLKEKNQQLDADILAGGMGALQVGANPVEPE
;
A
#
# COMPACT_ATOMS: atom_id res chain seq x y z
N MET A 1 -4.28 -46.77 24.61
CA MET A 1 -4.28 -45.61 25.53
C MET A 1 -4.14 -44.33 24.71
N ALA A 2 -4.76 -43.25 25.19
CA ALA A 2 -5.17 -41.96 24.59
C ALA A 2 -4.17 -41.20 23.67
N PRO A 3 -4.58 -40.16 22.89
CA PRO A 3 -5.85 -39.41 23.02
C PRO A 3 -6.65 -39.18 21.73
N LYS A 4 -7.99 -39.11 21.92
CA LYS A 4 -8.96 -38.58 20.97
C LYS A 4 -8.94 -37.04 21.03
N SER A 5 -8.78 -36.38 19.89
CA SER A 5 -8.93 -34.92 19.77
C SER A 5 -10.35 -34.47 20.15
N PRO A 6 -10.52 -33.45 21.00
CA PRO A 6 -11.82 -32.84 21.23
C PRO A 6 -12.09 -31.82 20.13
N VAL A 7 -12.97 -32.16 19.19
CA VAL A 7 -13.58 -31.15 18.31
C VAL A 7 -14.43 -30.26 19.22
N LYS A 8 -13.95 -29.04 19.46
CA LYS A 8 -14.66 -27.98 20.17
C LYS A 8 -16.05 -27.81 19.55
N THR A 9 -17.06 -27.97 20.39
CA THR A 9 -18.44 -27.58 20.13
C THR A 9 -18.47 -26.10 19.72
N LEU A 10 -18.91 -25.84 18.50
CA LEU A 10 -19.20 -24.51 18.00
C LEU A 10 -20.39 -23.97 18.80
N ALA A 11 -20.13 -23.21 19.86
CA ALA A 11 -21.17 -22.51 20.58
C ALA A 11 -21.88 -21.57 19.58
N LYS A 12 -23.19 -21.79 19.38
CA LYS A 12 -24.08 -20.85 18.71
C LYS A 12 -23.93 -19.51 19.41
N SER A 13 -23.19 -18.58 18.79
CA SER A 13 -23.24 -17.18 19.19
C SER A 13 -24.69 -16.73 19.04
N PRO A 14 -25.31 -16.10 20.08
CA PRO A 14 -26.63 -15.55 19.92
C PRO A 14 -26.57 -14.54 18.78
N ALA A 15 -27.46 -14.72 17.79
CA ALA A 15 -27.59 -13.82 16.67
C ALA A 15 -27.69 -12.38 17.21
N LYS A 16 -26.71 -11.55 16.86
CA LYS A 16 -26.74 -10.11 17.10
C LYS A 16 -28.03 -9.60 16.48
N VAL A 17 -28.99 -9.19 17.31
CA VAL A 17 -30.24 -8.55 16.90
C VAL A 17 -29.86 -7.47 15.88
N PRO A 18 -30.50 -7.41 14.69
CA PRO A 18 -30.17 -6.41 13.70
C PRO A 18 -30.28 -5.03 14.36
N ALA A 19 -29.19 -4.27 14.33
CA ALA A 19 -29.12 -2.93 14.87
C ALA A 19 -30.28 -2.12 14.27
N GLN A 20 -31.13 -1.59 15.14
CA GLN A 20 -32.16 -0.62 14.77
C GLN A 20 -31.46 0.46 13.92
N PRO A 21 -31.97 0.80 12.73
CA PRO A 21 -31.29 1.75 11.86
C PRO A 21 -31.05 3.02 12.68
N PRO A 22 -29.80 3.50 12.75
CA PRO A 22 -29.50 4.62 13.62
C PRO A 22 -30.34 5.80 13.17
N ASP A 23 -30.87 6.55 14.14
CA ASP A 23 -31.74 7.69 13.90
C ASP A 23 -31.02 8.72 13.01
N THR A 24 -31.23 8.60 11.69
CA THR A 24 -30.40 9.28 10.67
C THR A 24 -30.50 10.79 10.74
N GLU A 25 -31.59 11.30 11.32
CA GLU A 25 -31.80 12.72 11.57
C GLU A 25 -30.94 13.21 12.74
N LEU A 26 -30.93 12.48 13.86
CA LEU A 26 -30.12 12.82 15.02
C LEU A 26 -28.62 12.80 14.70
N ILE A 27 -28.16 11.83 13.90
CA ILE A 27 -26.77 11.77 13.43
C ILE A 27 -26.40 13.05 12.65
N LYS A 28 -27.25 13.49 11.71
CA LYS A 28 -27.00 14.72 10.94
C LYS A 28 -26.95 15.95 11.83
N LEU A 29 -27.81 16.01 12.84
CA LEU A 29 -27.83 17.10 13.82
C LEU A 29 -26.55 17.12 14.68
N ILE A 30 -26.07 15.96 15.12
CA ILE A 30 -24.80 15.82 15.87
C ILE A 30 -23.62 16.26 14.99
N GLN A 31 -23.54 15.79 13.74
CA GLN A 31 -22.50 16.22 12.79
C GLN A 31 -22.54 17.74 12.55
N GLY A 32 -23.73 18.29 12.33
CA GLY A 32 -23.91 19.73 12.15
C GLY A 32 -23.52 20.55 13.38
N ALA A 33 -23.73 20.02 14.58
CA ALA A 33 -23.31 20.65 15.83
C ALA A 33 -21.79 20.62 16.00
N LEU A 34 -21.14 19.48 15.73
CA LEU A 34 -19.69 19.35 15.77
C LEU A 34 -19.03 20.26 14.73
N ARG A 35 -19.48 20.24 13.46
CA ARG A 35 -18.92 21.08 12.38
C ARG A 35 -19.08 22.58 12.60
N ALA A 36 -20.07 23.01 13.39
CA ALA A 36 -20.24 24.40 13.78
C ALA A 36 -19.21 24.86 14.83
N SER A 37 -18.57 23.94 15.54
CA SER A 37 -17.45 24.26 16.42
C SER A 37 -16.16 24.43 15.62
N ARG A 38 -15.31 25.38 16.05
CA ARG A 38 -14.05 25.74 15.37
C ARG A 38 -13.13 24.54 15.10
N ASP A 39 -13.08 23.61 16.04
CA ASP A 39 -12.17 22.46 16.00
C ASP A 39 -12.90 21.14 15.73
N LYS A 40 -14.18 21.19 15.32
CA LYS A 40 -15.05 20.00 15.15
C LYS A 40 -15.18 19.13 16.41
N ARG A 41 -15.08 19.77 17.58
CA ARG A 41 -15.02 19.17 18.91
C ARG A 41 -15.99 19.83 19.86
N LEU A 42 -16.82 19.03 20.53
CA LEU A 42 -17.74 19.52 21.56
C LEU A 42 -17.96 18.48 22.66
N ILE A 43 -18.25 18.97 23.85
CA ILE A 43 -18.85 18.15 24.91
C ILE A 43 -20.35 17.93 24.63
N ILE A 44 -20.93 16.88 25.19
CA ILE A 44 -22.34 16.49 24.96
C ILE A 44 -23.31 17.65 25.22
N SER A 45 -23.11 18.41 26.30
CA SER A 45 -23.96 19.58 26.61
C SER A 45 -23.87 20.68 25.55
N GLY A 46 -22.70 20.86 24.94
CA GLY A 46 -22.50 21.79 23.82
C GLY A 46 -23.18 21.30 22.54
N ILE A 47 -23.12 20.00 22.26
CA ILE A 47 -23.82 19.38 21.14
C ILE A 47 -25.33 19.55 21.30
N VAL A 48 -25.87 19.19 22.46
CA VAL A 48 -27.30 19.36 22.81
C VAL A 48 -27.73 20.82 22.72
N GLY A 49 -26.91 21.74 23.25
CA GLY A 49 -27.16 23.19 23.18
C GLY A 49 -27.33 23.66 21.74
N ASN A 50 -26.39 23.30 20.85
CA ASN A 50 -26.42 23.67 19.44
C ASN A 50 -27.63 23.06 18.70
N ILE A 51 -28.02 21.83 19.04
CA ILE A 51 -29.17 21.17 18.42
C ILE A 51 -30.47 21.84 18.84
N VAL A 52 -30.67 22.10 20.14
CA VAL A 52 -31.90 22.72 20.67
C VAL A 52 -32.03 24.18 20.23
N GLU A 53 -30.93 24.90 20.09
CA GLU A 53 -30.96 26.28 19.57
C GLU A 53 -31.46 26.32 18.12
N LYS A 54 -31.06 25.36 17.29
CA LYS A 54 -31.47 25.24 15.89
C LYS A 54 -32.86 24.60 15.74
N ASP A 55 -33.20 23.67 16.62
CA ASP A 55 -34.46 22.94 16.66
C ASP A 55 -35.19 23.19 17.98
N LYS A 56 -35.94 24.29 18.02
CA LYS A 56 -36.68 24.79 19.20
C LYS A 56 -37.78 23.84 19.68
N THR A 57 -38.03 22.74 18.98
CA THR A 57 -39.04 21.74 19.34
C THR A 57 -38.53 20.68 20.30
N ARG A 58 -37.19 20.57 20.48
CA ARG A 58 -36.57 19.55 21.32
C ARG A 58 -36.39 20.04 22.76
N ASP A 59 -36.96 19.29 23.71
CA ASP A 59 -36.69 19.48 25.14
C ASP A 59 -35.25 19.05 25.46
N LYS A 60 -34.56 19.84 26.27
CA LYS A 60 -33.20 19.53 26.77
C LYS A 60 -33.22 18.37 27.76
N THR A 61 -34.35 18.11 28.39
CA THR A 61 -34.47 17.14 29.49
C THR A 61 -34.29 15.71 28.98
N GLY A 62 -33.18 15.07 29.34
CA GLY A 62 -32.88 13.68 28.97
C GLY A 62 -32.37 13.46 27.54
N PHE A 63 -32.32 14.52 26.72
CA PHE A 63 -31.80 14.47 25.36
C PHE A 63 -30.28 14.29 25.32
N ASP A 64 -29.58 14.73 26.36
CA ASP A 64 -28.16 14.47 26.60
C ASP A 64 -27.81 12.98 26.62
N LYS A 65 -28.64 12.16 27.27
CA LYS A 65 -28.47 10.70 27.31
C LYS A 65 -28.69 10.06 25.94
N THR A 66 -29.65 10.57 25.17
CA THR A 66 -29.90 10.11 23.81
C THR A 66 -28.71 10.44 22.90
N VAL A 67 -28.18 11.66 22.96
CA VAL A 67 -26.97 12.06 22.22
C VAL A 67 -25.76 11.23 22.65
N ASP A 68 -25.50 11.05 23.95
CA ASP A 68 -24.40 10.21 24.45
C ASP A 68 -24.51 8.78 23.90
N LYS A 69 -25.70 8.19 24.01
CA LYS A 69 -25.95 6.83 23.52
C LYS A 69 -25.74 6.74 22.01
N THR A 70 -26.27 7.67 21.22
CA THR A 70 -26.09 7.65 19.76
C THR A 70 -24.63 7.78 19.36
N MET A 71 -23.84 8.60 20.06
CA MET A 71 -22.41 8.74 19.75
C MET A 71 -21.61 7.47 20.09
N ARG A 72 -21.95 6.78 21.18
CA ARG A 72 -21.35 5.49 21.54
C ARG A 72 -21.78 4.35 20.61
N ASP A 73 -23.06 4.30 20.25
CA ASP A 73 -23.58 3.29 19.33
C ASP A 73 -22.99 3.44 17.92
N ASN A 74 -22.38 4.60 17.60
CA ASN A 74 -21.67 4.90 16.35
C ASN A 74 -20.16 5.10 16.57
N GLU A 75 -19.57 4.26 17.43
CA GLU A 75 -18.11 4.12 17.56
C GLU A 75 -17.47 3.85 16.18
N GLY A 76 -16.65 4.78 15.70
CA GLY A 76 -16.06 4.79 14.34
C GLY A 76 -16.53 5.93 13.44
N ALA A 77 -17.59 6.65 13.83
CA ALA A 77 -17.92 7.97 13.28
C ALA A 77 -17.62 9.08 14.30
N TYR A 78 -17.72 8.75 15.59
CA TYR A 78 -17.38 9.65 16.69
C TYR A 78 -16.39 8.99 17.63
N PHE A 79 -15.49 9.79 18.19
CA PHE A 79 -14.58 9.31 19.22
C PHE A 79 -14.50 10.30 20.37
N ARG A 80 -14.37 9.73 21.58
CA ARG A 80 -14.15 10.48 22.80
C ARG A 80 -12.65 10.63 23.03
N ARG A 81 -12.17 11.86 23.17
CA ARG A 81 -10.75 12.09 23.42
C ARG A 81 -10.39 11.93 24.90
N PRO A 82 -9.18 11.43 25.21
CA PRO A 82 -8.70 11.29 26.60
C PRO A 82 -7.98 12.55 27.13
N ASP A 83 -7.99 13.67 26.39
CA ASP A 83 -7.14 14.87 26.61
C ASP A 83 -7.61 15.80 27.75
N GLY A 84 -7.92 15.24 28.91
CA GLY A 84 -8.09 15.99 30.16
C GLY A 84 -9.48 16.61 30.37
N HIS A 85 -10.33 16.65 29.33
CA HIS A 85 -11.74 16.99 29.47
C HIS A 85 -12.60 15.72 29.43
N PRO A 86 -13.19 15.28 30.55
CA PRO A 86 -14.12 14.17 30.52
C PRO A 86 -15.32 14.59 29.65
N ASN A 87 -15.54 13.87 28.55
CA ASN A 87 -16.69 13.99 27.63
C ASN A 87 -16.49 14.87 26.38
N MET A 88 -15.25 15.15 25.95
CA MET A 88 -15.01 15.78 24.64
C MET A 88 -15.20 14.77 23.50
N TRP A 89 -16.04 15.10 22.53
CA TRP A 89 -16.32 14.28 21.36
C TRP A 89 -15.92 14.97 20.07
N GLU A 90 -15.46 14.19 19.10
CA GLU A 90 -15.01 14.64 17.78
C GLU A 90 -15.62 13.76 16.67
N GLU A 91 -15.91 14.36 15.53
CA GLU A 91 -16.29 13.64 14.30
C GLU A 91 -15.02 13.08 13.64
N GLN A 92 -15.01 11.79 13.33
CA GLN A 92 -13.96 11.21 12.51
C GLN A 92 -14.09 11.71 11.08
N ASP A 93 -13.00 12.29 10.56
CA ASP A 93 -12.92 12.74 9.18
C ASP A 93 -12.80 11.54 8.21
N ILE A 94 -13.93 10.87 8.01
CA ILE A 94 -14.04 9.69 7.15
C ILE A 94 -13.72 10.06 5.70
N GLU A 95 -14.03 11.29 5.26
CA GLU A 95 -13.74 11.75 3.91
C GLU A 95 -12.24 12.01 3.71
N GLY A 96 -11.58 12.66 4.67
CA GLY A 96 -10.12 12.83 4.68
C GLY A 96 -9.38 11.49 4.67
N LEU A 97 -9.85 10.51 5.45
CA LEU A 97 -9.28 9.15 5.46
C LEU A 97 -9.50 8.41 4.14
N ARG A 98 -10.65 8.56 3.48
CA ARG A 98 -10.92 7.98 2.16
C ARG A 98 -10.05 8.61 1.07
N ALA A 99 -9.85 9.93 1.12
CA ALA A 99 -8.97 10.63 0.20
C ALA A 99 -7.52 10.17 0.35
N LEU A 100 -7.02 10.07 1.59
CA LEU A 100 -5.69 9.58 1.89
C LEU A 100 -5.49 8.11 1.45
N SER A 101 -6.48 7.25 1.70
CA SER A 101 -6.46 5.85 1.24
C SER A 101 -6.35 5.76 -0.29
N THR A 102 -7.10 6.60 -1.01
CA THR A 102 -7.03 6.65 -2.48
C THR A 102 -5.65 7.10 -2.96
N GLN A 103 -5.07 8.12 -2.32
CA GLN A 103 -3.71 8.60 -2.64
C GLN A 103 -2.66 7.51 -2.38
N LEU A 104 -2.74 6.81 -1.24
CA LEU A 104 -1.83 5.71 -0.92
C LEU A 104 -1.94 4.55 -1.92
N LEU A 105 -3.15 4.21 -2.37
CA LEU A 105 -3.35 3.18 -3.39
C LEU A 105 -2.75 3.60 -4.74
N GLN A 106 -2.89 4.86 -5.13
CA GLN A 106 -2.28 5.39 -6.35
C GLN A 106 -0.75 5.38 -6.26
N GLU A 107 -0.20 5.81 -5.13
CA GLU A 107 1.25 5.81 -4.90
C GLU A 107 1.82 4.38 -4.88
N ASN A 108 1.11 3.43 -4.26
CA ASN A 108 1.53 2.03 -4.27
C ASN A 108 1.57 1.44 -5.69
N ARG A 109 0.58 1.77 -6.54
CA ARG A 109 0.62 1.39 -7.97
C ARG A 109 1.82 1.99 -8.68
N ARG A 110 2.07 3.30 -8.50
CA ARG A 110 3.22 3.99 -9.07
C ARG A 110 4.54 3.35 -8.66
N LEU A 111 4.70 3.02 -7.37
CA LEU A 111 5.90 2.37 -6.85
C LEU A 111 6.09 0.95 -7.41
N ASN A 112 5.01 0.20 -7.61
CA ASN A 112 5.10 -1.12 -8.25
C ASN A 112 5.54 -1.04 -9.71
N GLU A 113 5.04 -0.07 -10.47
CA GLU A 113 5.48 0.19 -11.86
C GLU A 113 6.96 0.61 -11.90
N ASP A 114 7.40 1.47 -10.97
CA ASP A 114 8.81 1.87 -10.83
C ASP A 114 9.72 0.66 -10.51
N ILE A 115 9.27 -0.28 -9.66
CA ILE A 115 10.02 -1.50 -9.33
C ILE A 115 10.16 -2.41 -10.54
N LEU A 116 9.08 -2.67 -11.27
CA LEU A 116 9.11 -3.51 -12.47
C LEU A 116 10.07 -2.94 -13.52
N THR A 117 10.00 -1.62 -13.75
CA THR A 117 10.91 -0.92 -14.67
C THR A 117 12.38 -1.07 -14.25
N LYS A 118 12.68 -1.00 -12.95
CA LYS A 118 14.05 -1.19 -12.45
C LYS A 118 14.55 -2.62 -12.65
N GLN A 119 13.71 -3.62 -12.42
CA GLN A 119 14.06 -5.02 -12.65
C GLN A 119 14.35 -5.29 -14.12
N ASP A 120 13.58 -4.70 -15.05
CA ASP A 120 13.83 -4.80 -16.48
C ASP A 120 15.17 -4.17 -16.90
N ILE A 121 15.52 -3.01 -16.31
CA ILE A 121 16.82 -2.36 -16.54
C ILE A 121 17.97 -3.22 -16.02
N GLU A 122 17.82 -3.84 -14.84
CA GLU A 122 18.82 -4.75 -14.27
C GLU A 122 19.00 -6.02 -15.12
N GLY A 123 17.90 -6.58 -15.65
CA GLY A 123 17.93 -7.67 -16.62
C GLY A 123 18.69 -7.28 -17.88
N THR A 124 18.30 -6.16 -18.51
CA THR A 124 18.96 -5.63 -19.72
C THR A 124 20.46 -5.36 -19.49
N ARG A 125 20.84 -4.87 -18.31
CA ARG A 125 22.25 -4.64 -17.94
C ARG A 125 23.03 -5.94 -17.82
N THR A 126 22.40 -6.99 -17.30
CA THR A 126 23.00 -8.32 -17.19
C THR A 126 23.26 -8.90 -18.58
N ASP A 127 22.26 -8.86 -19.46
CA ASP A 127 22.38 -9.33 -20.85
C ASP A 127 23.47 -8.56 -21.62
N TYR A 128 23.52 -7.24 -21.47
CA TYR A 128 24.58 -6.42 -22.07
C TYR A 128 25.99 -6.80 -21.58
N THR A 129 26.12 -7.12 -20.29
CA THR A 129 27.40 -7.56 -19.71
C THR A 129 27.84 -8.91 -20.27
N GLN A 130 26.90 -9.85 -20.44
CA GLN A 130 27.19 -11.16 -21.05
C GLN A 130 27.62 -11.01 -22.52
N LEU A 131 26.93 -10.18 -23.30
CA LEU A 131 27.30 -9.88 -24.69
C LEU A 131 28.70 -9.27 -24.79
N LEU A 132 29.06 -8.36 -23.88
CA LEU A 132 30.41 -7.79 -23.83
C LEU A 132 31.48 -8.85 -23.54
N GLN A 133 31.23 -9.77 -22.60
CA GLN A 133 32.14 -10.87 -22.29
C GLN A 133 32.30 -11.83 -23.48
N GLU A 134 31.20 -12.17 -24.15
CA GLU A 134 31.24 -13.02 -25.34
C GLU A 134 32.01 -12.34 -26.49
N ASN A 135 31.78 -11.04 -26.72
CA ASN A 135 32.50 -10.29 -27.73
C ASN A 135 34.01 -10.26 -27.45
N GLN A 136 34.40 -10.09 -26.18
CA GLN A 136 35.79 -10.13 -25.76
C GLN A 136 36.42 -11.51 -26.02
N ARG A 137 35.72 -12.59 -25.65
CA ARG A 137 36.16 -13.97 -25.92
C ARG A 137 36.32 -14.26 -27.42
N LEU A 138 35.41 -13.77 -28.26
CA LEU A 138 35.49 -13.93 -29.70
C LEU A 138 36.69 -13.18 -30.29
N LYS A 139 37.02 -11.98 -29.77
CA LYS A 139 38.22 -11.24 -30.18
C LYS A 139 39.50 -12.00 -29.84
N GLU A 140 39.60 -12.53 -28.63
CA GLU A 140 40.76 -13.35 -28.20
C GLU A 140 40.90 -14.61 -29.09
N LYS A 141 39.79 -15.27 -29.39
CA LYS A 141 39.79 -16.43 -30.29
C LYS A 141 40.25 -16.06 -31.71
N ASN A 142 39.78 -14.93 -32.26
CA ASN A 142 40.22 -14.45 -33.56
C ASN A 142 41.72 -14.15 -33.58
N GLN A 143 42.24 -13.48 -32.54
CA GLN A 143 43.68 -13.22 -32.42
C GLN A 143 44.51 -14.51 -32.37
N GLN A 144 44.01 -15.54 -31.67
CA GLN A 144 44.69 -16.85 -31.64
C GLN A 144 44.67 -17.52 -33.02
N LEU A 145 43.52 -17.50 -33.72
CA LEU A 145 43.43 -18.05 -35.08
C LEU A 145 44.35 -17.32 -36.06
N ASP A 146 44.43 -15.99 -35.97
CA ASP A 146 45.36 -15.18 -36.77
C ASP A 146 46.82 -15.58 -36.50
N ALA A 147 47.18 -15.82 -35.23
CA ALA A 147 48.51 -16.28 -34.84
C ALA A 147 48.81 -17.71 -35.38
N ASP A 148 47.84 -18.62 -35.30
CA ASP A 148 47.97 -19.99 -35.81
C ASP A 148 48.16 -20.01 -37.34
N ILE A 149 47.44 -19.16 -38.07
CA ILE A 149 47.60 -19.00 -39.53
C ILE A 149 49.01 -18.49 -39.87
N LEU A 150 49.50 -17.49 -39.15
CA LEU A 150 50.86 -16.96 -39.38
C LEU A 150 51.94 -18.01 -39.10
N ALA A 151 51.78 -18.78 -38.01
CA ALA A 151 52.70 -19.87 -37.68
C ALA A 151 52.67 -21.01 -38.71
N GLY A 152 51.48 -21.36 -39.23
CA GLY A 152 51.32 -22.38 -40.28
C GLY A 152 51.82 -21.92 -41.66
N GLY A 153 51.65 -20.64 -41.99
CA GLY A 153 52.10 -20.04 -43.25
C GLY A 153 53.63 -19.93 -43.39
N MET A 154 54.33 -19.77 -42.27
CA MET A 154 55.81 -19.73 -42.23
C MET A 154 56.48 -21.09 -42.48
N GLY A 155 55.74 -22.20 -42.39
CA GLY A 155 56.24 -23.55 -42.71
C GLY A 155 56.13 -23.97 -44.18
N ALA A 156 55.34 -23.25 -44.99
CA ALA A 156 54.97 -23.67 -46.35
C ALA A 156 55.74 -22.98 -47.49
N LEU A 157 56.65 -22.03 -47.18
CA LEU A 157 57.41 -21.27 -48.19
C LEU A 157 58.83 -21.81 -48.47
N GLN A 158 59.18 -22.98 -47.94
CA GLN A 158 60.51 -23.59 -48.17
C GLN A 158 60.45 -24.96 -48.85
N VAL A 159 59.85 -25.04 -50.03
CA VAL A 159 60.15 -26.12 -50.98
C VAL A 159 59.89 -25.62 -52.40
N GLY A 160 60.95 -25.47 -53.18
CA GLY A 160 60.83 -25.12 -54.60
C GLY A 160 61.95 -24.28 -55.21
N ALA A 161 63.12 -24.11 -54.56
CA ALA A 161 64.32 -23.73 -55.30
C ALA A 161 64.80 -24.97 -56.08
N ASN A 162 64.29 -25.15 -57.30
CA ASN A 162 64.78 -26.15 -58.23
C ASN A 162 66.18 -25.68 -58.69
N PRO A 163 67.27 -26.42 -58.41
CA PRO A 163 68.55 -26.07 -58.97
C PRO A 163 68.52 -26.40 -60.47
N VAL A 164 68.59 -25.38 -61.31
CA VAL A 164 68.96 -25.57 -62.72
C VAL A 164 70.45 -25.88 -62.70
N GLU A 165 70.81 -27.15 -62.91
CA GLU A 165 72.19 -27.54 -63.19
C GLU A 165 72.64 -26.89 -64.52
N PRO A 166 73.82 -26.25 -64.55
CA PRO A 166 74.46 -25.90 -65.81
C PRO A 166 75.37 -27.05 -66.26
N GLU A 167 74.95 -27.77 -67.31
CA GLU A 167 75.71 -28.07 -68.54
C GLU A 167 74.91 -28.96 -69.51
#